data_AF-A0A6I6JME2-F1
#
_entry.id   AF-A0A6I6JME2-F1
#
_cell.length_a   1.000
_cell.length_b   1.000
_cell.length_c   1.000
_cell.angle_alpha   90.00
_cell.angle_beta   90.00
_cell.angle_gamma   90.00
#
_symmetry.space_group_name_H-M   'P 1'
#
loop_
_entity.id
_entity.type
_entity.pdbx_description
1 polymer ?
#
loop_
_entity_poly.entity_id
_entity_poly.type
_entity_poly.pdbx_seq_one_letter_code
_entity_poly.pdbx_strand_id
1 'polypeptide(L)'
;MKTIVKQIATGTFIALFILVGNVKSEGAETKATTHKAAEITLQLEQWMTDENIWNTIALNTTEFVQETEAELELENWMTNSCSWTLNNSFAKEIEPELAVESWMIDENSWK
;
A
#
# COMPACT_ATOMS: atom_id res chain seq x y z
N MET A 1 -22.11 -46.65 35.03
CA MET A 1 -20.69 -46.49 34.62
C MET A 1 -20.50 -45.66 33.36
N LYS A 2 -21.07 -46.03 32.19
CA LYS A 2 -20.84 -45.30 30.92
C LYS A 2 -21.23 -43.80 30.93
N THR A 3 -22.29 -43.42 31.65
CA THR A 3 -22.77 -42.03 31.74
C THR A 3 -21.90 -41.16 32.65
N ILE A 4 -21.46 -41.72 33.78
CA ILE A 4 -20.56 -41.05 34.73
C ILE A 4 -19.20 -40.78 34.08
N VAL A 5 -18.65 -41.76 33.35
CA VAL A 5 -17.38 -41.57 32.62
C VAL A 5 -17.48 -40.49 31.55
N LYS A 6 -18.61 -40.40 30.83
CA LYS A 6 -18.84 -39.32 29.84
C LYS A 6 -18.93 -37.93 30.49
N GLN A 7 -19.65 -37.82 31.61
CA GLN A 7 -19.76 -36.55 32.34
C GLN A 7 -18.42 -36.08 32.90
N ILE A 8 -17.61 -37.00 33.42
CA ILE A 8 -16.24 -36.70 33.87
C ILE A 8 -15.38 -36.24 32.70
N ALA A 9 -15.42 -36.94 31.56
CA ALA A 9 -14.65 -36.57 30.36
C ALA A 9 -15.06 -35.21 29.79
N THR A 10 -16.35 -34.87 29.80
CA THR A 10 -16.84 -33.54 29.37
C THR A 10 -16.40 -32.46 30.35
N GLY A 11 -16.49 -32.72 31.66
CA GLY A 11 -16.05 -31.77 32.69
C GLY A 11 -14.54 -31.47 32.62
N THR A 12 -13.71 -32.49 32.40
CA THR A 12 -12.26 -32.30 32.24
C THR A 12 -11.90 -31.54 30.96
N PHE A 13 -12.62 -31.79 29.86
CA PHE A 13 -12.40 -31.05 28.60
C PHE A 13 -12.72 -29.56 28.75
N ILE A 14 -13.84 -29.23 29.40
CA ILE A 14 -14.25 -27.84 29.63
C ILE A 14 -13.25 -27.13 30.56
N ALA A 15 -12.80 -27.80 31.62
CA ALA A 15 -11.80 -27.24 32.54
C ALA A 15 -10.48 -26.94 31.84
N LEU A 16 -10.03 -27.81 30.93
CA LEU A 16 -8.82 -27.60 30.14
C LEU A 16 -8.94 -26.38 29.22
N PHE A 17 -10.10 -26.19 28.58
CA PHE A 17 -10.37 -25.02 27.73
C PHE A 17 -10.32 -23.70 28.48
N ILE A 18 -10.87 -23.63 29.70
CA ILE A 18 -10.86 -22.40 30.51
C ILE A 18 -9.43 -22.07 30.99
N LEU A 19 -8.62 -23.09 31.28
CA LEU A 19 -7.22 -22.92 31.68
C LEU A 19 -6.32 -22.44 30.54
N VAL A 20 -6.52 -22.94 29.31
CA VAL A 20 -5.70 -22.56 28.14
C VAL A 20 -6.19 -21.26 27.48
N GLY A 21 -7.48 -20.93 27.59
CA GLY A 21 -8.07 -19.77 26.92
C GLY A 21 -7.74 -18.39 27.53
N ASN A 22 -7.21 -18.34 28.76
CA ASN A 22 -6.86 -17.07 29.42
C ASN A 22 -5.40 -16.65 29.12
N VAL A 23 -5.10 -16.40 27.84
CA VAL A 23 -3.83 -15.76 27.46
C VAL A 23 -3.99 -14.24 27.49
N LYS A 24 -3.23 -13.55 28.34
CA LYS A 24 -3.12 -12.09 28.27
C LYS A 24 -2.23 -11.74 27.07
N SER A 25 -2.85 -11.40 25.95
CA SER A 25 -2.18 -10.91 24.75
C SER A 25 -1.92 -9.41 24.90
N GLU A 26 -0.71 -9.04 25.33
CA GLU A 26 -0.24 -7.66 25.26
C GLU A 26 0.37 -7.48 23.85
N GLY A 27 -0.32 -6.73 22.98
CA GLY A 27 0.17 -6.45 21.63
C GLY A 27 1.50 -5.71 21.69
N ALA A 28 2.52 -6.21 20.97
CA ALA A 28 3.76 -5.48 20.79
C ALA A 28 3.51 -4.33 19.80
N GLU A 29 3.04 -3.18 20.29
CA GLU A 29 2.89 -1.99 19.46
C GLU A 29 4.29 -1.47 19.07
N THR A 30 4.72 -1.78 17.84
CA THR A 30 5.88 -1.12 17.25
C THR A 30 5.47 0.30 16.89
N LYS A 31 5.91 1.27 17.69
CA LYS A 31 5.73 2.69 17.35
C LYS A 31 6.36 2.98 16.00
N ALA A 32 5.60 3.59 15.10
CA ALA A 32 6.14 4.10 13.84
C ALA A 32 7.27 5.08 14.16
N THR A 33 8.42 4.91 13.50
CA THR A 33 9.53 5.84 13.63
C THR A 33 9.14 7.15 12.95
N THR A 34 9.06 8.23 13.72
CA THR A 34 8.91 9.59 13.20
C THR A 34 10.18 9.99 12.46
N HIS A 35 10.30 9.54 11.21
CA HIS A 35 11.31 10.05 10.29
C HIS A 35 10.89 11.47 9.91
N LYS A 36 11.36 12.44 10.70
CA LYS A 36 11.36 13.85 10.30
C LYS A 36 12.42 13.99 9.21
N ALA A 37 12.04 13.71 7.96
CA ALA A 37 12.87 14.07 6.83
C ALA A 37 13.01 15.60 6.87
N ALA A 38 14.18 16.09 7.28
CA ALA A 38 14.52 17.48 7.04
C ALA A 38 14.66 17.63 5.54
N GLU A 39 13.59 18.10 4.88
CA GLU A 39 13.66 18.47 3.47
C GLU A 39 14.74 19.55 3.33
N ILE A 40 15.81 19.20 2.64
CA ILE A 40 16.84 20.16 2.29
C ILE A 40 16.19 21.10 1.28
N THR A 41 16.29 22.42 1.48
CA THR A 41 15.78 23.39 0.49
C THR A 41 16.37 23.05 -0.88
N LEU A 42 15.51 22.66 -1.82
CA LEU A 42 15.91 22.32 -3.19
C LEU A 42 16.70 23.49 -3.78
N GLN A 43 17.98 23.27 -4.04
CA GLN A 43 18.83 24.27 -4.69
C GLN A 43 18.63 24.15 -6.19
N LEU A 44 18.32 25.26 -6.85
CA LEU A 44 18.34 25.30 -8.31
C LEU A 44 19.79 25.31 -8.76
N GLU A 45 20.14 24.35 -9.60
CA GLU A 45 21.45 24.31 -10.24
C GLU A 45 21.51 25.34 -11.38
N GLN A 46 22.71 25.84 -11.70
CA GLN A 46 22.87 26.91 -12.69
C GLN A 46 22.21 26.57 -14.04
N TRP A 47 22.26 25.31 -14.46
CA TRP A 47 21.67 24.90 -15.73
C TRP A 47 20.14 25.01 -15.78
N MET A 48 19.47 24.96 -14.61
CA MET A 48 18.01 25.06 -14.51
C MET A 48 17.51 26.50 -14.71
N THR A 49 18.41 27.49 -14.64
CA THR A 49 18.06 28.92 -14.66
C THR A 49 18.87 29.74 -15.66
N ASP A 50 19.93 29.19 -16.26
CA ASP A 50 20.76 29.88 -17.24
C ASP A 50 20.01 29.99 -18.58
N GLU A 51 19.51 31.18 -18.87
CA GLU A 51 18.85 31.51 -20.13
C GLU A 51 19.71 31.19 -21.34
N ASN A 52 21.04 31.25 -21.26
CA ASN A 52 21.89 30.91 -22.39
C ASN A 52 21.81 29.42 -22.71
N ILE A 53 21.64 28.54 -21.72
CA ILE A 53 21.50 27.10 -21.97
C ILE A 53 20.20 26.80 -22.70
N TRP A 54 19.10 27.40 -22.24
CA TRP A 54 17.77 27.21 -22.84
C TRP A 54 17.64 27.92 -24.20
N ASN A 55 18.20 29.11 -24.34
CA ASN A 55 18.10 29.91 -25.56
C ASN A 55 19.13 29.52 -26.64
N THR A 56 20.23 28.83 -26.29
CA THR A 56 21.17 28.29 -27.28
C THR A 56 20.53 27.15 -28.09
N ILE A 57 19.60 26.38 -27.50
CA ILE A 57 18.82 25.36 -28.21
C ILE A 57 17.89 26.01 -29.24
N ALA A 58 17.42 27.24 -29.01
CA ALA A 58 16.56 27.97 -29.94
C ALA A 58 17.32 28.65 -31.09
N LEU A 59 18.63 28.90 -30.95
CA LEU A 59 19.45 29.64 -31.93
C LEU A 59 20.41 28.76 -32.74
N ASN A 60 20.80 27.60 -32.24
CA ASN A 60 21.43 26.58 -33.07
C ASN A 60 20.31 25.92 -33.88
N THR A 61 20.26 26.23 -35.17
CA THR A 61 19.57 25.48 -36.23
C THR A 61 19.26 24.06 -35.79
N THR A 62 18.09 23.88 -35.20
CA THR A 62 17.49 22.58 -35.03
C THR A 62 17.22 22.11 -36.45
N GLU A 63 18.11 21.29 -36.99
CA GLU A 63 17.61 20.19 -37.81
C GLU A 63 16.60 19.50 -36.90
N PHE A 64 15.32 19.87 -37.04
CA PHE A 64 14.23 19.05 -36.59
C PHE A 64 14.38 17.76 -37.40
N VAL A 65 15.26 16.88 -36.96
CA VAL A 65 15.24 15.49 -37.37
C VAL A 65 13.86 15.03 -36.95
N GLN A 66 13.04 14.69 -37.94
CA GLN A 66 11.78 14.03 -37.68
C GLN A 66 12.13 12.70 -37.01
N GLU A 67 12.07 12.67 -35.68
CA GLU A 67 12.13 11.44 -34.91
C GLU A 67 11.01 10.57 -35.43
N THR A 68 11.39 9.54 -36.19
CA THR A 68 10.44 8.54 -36.67
C THR A 68 10.36 7.51 -35.56
N GLU A 69 9.54 7.80 -34.56
CA GLU A 69 9.17 6.79 -33.57
C GLU A 69 8.46 5.65 -34.30
N ALA A 70 8.80 4.41 -33.94
CA ALA A 70 8.05 3.26 -34.43
C ALA A 70 6.59 3.41 -34.01
N GLU A 71 5.66 3.09 -34.92
CA GLU A 71 4.23 3.09 -34.59
C GLU A 71 4.00 2.15 -33.41
N LEU A 72 3.51 2.70 -32.29
CA LEU A 72 3.20 1.91 -31.10
C LEU A 72 1.93 1.11 -31.40
N GLU A 73 2.09 -0.19 -31.64
CA GLU A 73 0.96 -1.09 -31.82
C GLU A 73 0.35 -1.47 -30.46
N LEU A 74 -0.99 -1.44 -30.39
CA LEU A 74 -1.69 -1.99 -29.24
C LEU A 74 -1.64 -3.52 -29.31
N GLU A 75 -0.86 -4.12 -28.42
CA GLU A 75 -0.84 -5.56 -28.17
C GLU A 75 -2.23 -6.10 -27.81
N ASN A 76 -2.49 -7.36 -28.17
CA ASN A 76 -3.80 -8.01 -28.00
C ASN A 76 -4.31 -7.97 -26.55
N TRP A 77 -3.44 -8.02 -25.54
CA TRP A 77 -3.87 -7.96 -24.15
C TRP A 77 -4.41 -6.57 -23.75
N MET A 78 -4.01 -5.50 -24.42
CA MET A 78 -4.48 -4.14 -24.16
C MET A 78 -5.89 -3.90 -24.70
N THR A 79 -6.31 -4.64 -25.73
CA THR A 79 -7.58 -4.41 -26.45
C THR A 79 -8.59 -5.54 -26.28
N ASN A 80 -8.13 -6.74 -25.96
CA ASN A 80 -9.01 -7.89 -25.76
C ASN A 80 -9.70 -7.81 -24.40
N SER A 81 -11.02 -7.61 -24.39
CA SER A 81 -11.82 -7.56 -23.17
C SER A 81 -11.68 -8.83 -22.32
N CYS A 82 -11.43 -9.99 -22.92
CA CYS A 82 -11.19 -11.24 -22.21
C CYS A 82 -9.87 -11.23 -21.42
N SER A 83 -8.88 -10.42 -21.81
CA SER A 83 -7.62 -10.26 -21.06
C SER A 83 -7.81 -9.55 -19.73
N TRP A 84 -8.85 -8.72 -19.62
CA TRP A 84 -9.24 -7.99 -18.41
C TRP A 84 -10.41 -8.65 -17.68
N THR A 85 -11.12 -9.55 -18.36
CA THR A 85 -12.21 -10.34 -17.77
C THR A 85 -11.59 -11.48 -16.97
N LEU A 86 -11.13 -11.17 -15.76
CA LEU A 86 -10.91 -12.19 -14.75
C LEU A 86 -12.26 -12.85 -14.49
N ASN A 87 -12.38 -14.14 -14.78
CA ASN A 87 -13.53 -14.94 -14.35
C ASN A 87 -13.77 -14.63 -12.86
N ASN A 88 -14.90 -14.00 -12.56
CA ASN A 88 -15.26 -13.43 -11.26
C ASN A 88 -15.25 -14.49 -10.14
N SER A 89 -14.06 -14.87 -9.70
CA SER A 89 -13.80 -15.60 -8.46
C SER A 89 -13.08 -14.72 -7.45
N PHE A 90 -13.05 -13.41 -7.67
CA PHE A 90 -12.90 -12.49 -6.56
C PHE A 90 -14.21 -12.52 -5.82
N ALA A 91 -14.18 -13.07 -4.59
CA ALA A 91 -15.23 -12.78 -3.64
C ALA A 91 -15.45 -11.27 -3.67
N LYS A 92 -16.71 -10.82 -3.62
CA LYS A 92 -16.99 -9.40 -3.47
C LYS A 92 -16.23 -8.93 -2.23
N GLU A 93 -15.11 -8.25 -2.43
CA GLU A 93 -14.34 -7.62 -1.38
C GLU A 93 -15.26 -6.56 -0.78
N ILE A 94 -15.87 -6.89 0.35
CA ILE A 94 -16.59 -5.90 1.16
C ILE A 94 -15.49 -5.21 1.95
N GLU A 95 -14.89 -4.20 1.33
CA GLU A 95 -14.00 -3.32 2.07
C GLU A 95 -14.83 -2.58 3.13
N PRO A 96 -14.39 -2.57 4.39
CA PRO A 96 -15.04 -1.75 5.41
C PRO A 96 -14.97 -0.28 4.99
N GLU A 97 -16.00 0.49 5.36
CA GLU A 97 -16.00 1.93 5.14
C GLU A 97 -14.77 2.55 5.81
N LEU A 98 -14.01 3.36 5.05
CA LEU A 98 -12.80 3.99 5.55
C LEU A 98 -13.17 4.97 6.67
N ALA A 99 -13.00 4.54 7.92
CA ALA A 99 -13.22 5.38 9.08
C ALA A 99 -11.98 6.24 9.35
N VAL A 100 -12.18 7.52 9.61
CA VAL A 100 -11.13 8.40 10.13
C VAL A 100 -10.92 8.05 11.59
N GLU A 101 -9.76 7.52 11.91
CA GLU A 101 -9.41 7.13 13.28
C GLU A 101 -8.89 8.34 14.08
N SER A 102 -9.07 8.34 15.41
CA SER A 102 -8.74 9.51 16.25
C SER A 102 -7.28 9.98 16.13
N TRP A 103 -6.34 9.06 15.90
CA TRP A 103 -4.94 9.40 15.70
C TRP A 103 -4.69 10.16 14.38
N MET A 104 -5.55 9.97 13.37
CA MET A 104 -5.44 10.66 12.08
C MET A 104 -5.75 12.17 12.20
N ILE A 105 -6.50 12.57 13.23
CA ILE A 105 -6.97 13.95 13.44
C ILE A 105 -6.38 14.61 14.69
N ASP A 106 -5.78 13.86 15.60
CA ASP A 106 -5.13 14.42 16.79
C ASP A 106 -3.73 14.94 16.43
N GLU A 107 -3.55 16.26 16.46
CA GLU A 107 -2.26 16.91 16.21
C GLU A 107 -1.13 16.38 17.11
N ASN A 108 -1.44 15.86 18.30
CA ASN A 108 -0.43 15.30 19.20
C ASN A 108 0.04 13.91 18.79
N SER A 109 -0.70 13.21 17.93
CA SER A 109 -0.31 11.91 17.38
C SER A 109 0.82 12.03 16.32
N TRP A 110 1.08 13.24 15.81
CA TRP A 110 2.04 13.51 14.73
C TRP A 110 3.22 14.41 15.12
N LYS A 111 3.27 14.86 16.39
CA LYS A 111 4.35 15.70 16.93
C LYS A 111 5.55 14.87 17.38
#